data_AF-I2NG39-F1
#
_entry.id   AF-I2NG39-F1
#
_cell.length_a   1.000
_cell.length_b   1.000
_cell.length_c   1.000
_cell.angle_alpha   90.00
_cell.angle_beta   90.00
_cell.angle_gamma   90.00
#
_symmetry.space_group_name_H-M   'P 1'
#
loop_
_entity.id
_entity.type
_entity.pdbx_description
1 polymer ?
#
loop_
_entity_poly.entity_id
_entity_poly.type
_entity_poly.pdbx_seq_one_letter_code
_entity_poly.pdbx_strand_id
1 'polypeptide(L)'
;DAYLHEIAKHFDCTAAAVCYALKQMGMTRKKDHHLQRTRPGQSTHYLTQLAEFSDYQRVYLDETGFDRYLFRPMPAARKGK
;
A
#
# COMPACT_ATOMS: atom_id res chain seq x y z
N ASP A 1 0.45 -1.54 17.17
CA ASP A 1 1.21 -2.20 18.24
C ASP A 1 1.30 -3.71 18.18
N ALA A 2 0.34 -4.45 17.61
CA ALA A 2 0.42 -5.91 17.49
C ALA A 2 1.79 -6.43 16.98
N TYR A 3 2.31 -5.86 15.89
CA TYR A 3 3.63 -6.24 15.33
C TYR A 3 4.83 -5.99 16.27
N LEU A 4 4.81 -4.91 17.07
CA LEU A 4 5.89 -4.66 18.04
C LEU A 4 5.83 -5.67 19.19
N HIS A 5 4.62 -6.09 19.58
CA HIS A 5 4.42 -7.12 20.59
C HIS A 5 4.79 -8.53 20.07
N GLU A 6 4.55 -8.82 18.79
CA GLU A 6 5.00 -10.06 18.15
C GLU A 6 6.53 -10.17 18.16
N ILE A 7 7.23 -9.12 17.72
CA ILE A 7 8.70 -9.08 17.79
C ILE A 7 9.16 -9.22 19.25
N ALA A 8 8.55 -8.48 20.16
CA ALA A 8 8.89 -8.51 21.58
C ALA A 8 8.78 -9.93 22.18
N LYS A 9 7.76 -10.70 21.76
CA LYS A 9 7.58 -12.11 22.16
C LYS A 9 8.67 -13.04 21.62
N HIS A 10 9.21 -12.76 20.43
CA HIS A 10 10.30 -13.56 19.86
C HIS A 10 11.64 -13.34 20.54
N PHE A 11 11.87 -12.14 21.08
CA PHE A 11 13.12 -11.74 21.71
C PHE A 11 13.03 -11.64 23.24
N ASP A 12 11.93 -12.10 23.83
CA ASP A 12 11.61 -12.01 25.27
C ASP A 12 11.88 -10.63 25.87
N CYS A 13 11.54 -9.57 25.12
CA CYS A 13 11.78 -8.19 25.51
C CYS A 13 10.48 -7.37 25.53
N THR A 14 10.57 -6.08 25.89
CA THR A 14 9.40 -5.20 25.90
C THR A 14 9.20 -4.55 24.52
N ALA A 15 7.94 -4.30 24.13
CA ALA A 15 7.65 -3.59 22.87
C ALA A 15 8.29 -2.18 22.81
N ALA A 16 8.52 -1.55 23.96
CA ALA A 16 9.25 -0.29 24.05
C ALA A 16 10.73 -0.43 23.66
N ALA A 17 11.39 -1.51 24.11
CA ALA A 17 12.77 -1.81 23.73
C ALA A 17 12.90 -2.07 22.23
N VAL A 18 11.96 -2.83 21.65
CA VAL A 18 11.88 -3.04 20.19
C VAL A 18 11.70 -1.72 19.45
N CYS A 19 10.76 -0.87 19.90
CA CYS A 19 10.53 0.45 19.30
C CYS A 19 11.78 1.33 19.34
N TYR A 20 12.51 1.32 20.47
CA TYR A 20 13.76 2.08 20.60
C TYR A 20 14.85 1.55 19.67
N ALA A 21 15.06 0.23 19.65
CA ALA A 21 16.04 -0.41 18.77
C ALA A 21 15.77 -0.12 17.29
N LEU A 22 14.51 -0.25 16.84
CA LEU A 22 14.12 0.07 15.46
C LEU A 22 14.41 1.54 15.11
N LYS A 23 14.20 2.47 16.04
CA LYS A 23 14.55 3.88 15.85
C LYS A 23 16.05 4.10 15.75
N GLN A 24 16.85 3.45 16.60
CA GLN A 24 18.32 3.54 16.54
C GLN A 24 18.87 3.01 15.21
N MET A 25 18.23 1.98 14.65
CA MET A 25 18.57 1.43 13.34
C MET A 25 18.00 2.23 12.15
N GLY A 26 17.29 3.34 12.39
CA GLY A 26 16.67 4.14 11.32
C GLY A 26 15.49 3.46 10.62
N MET A 27 14.97 2.37 11.17
CA MET A 27 13.84 1.64 10.60
C MET A 27 12.53 2.33 10.98
N THR A 28 11.80 2.84 9.99
CA THR A 28 10.49 3.46 10.17
C THR A 28 9.41 2.68 9.42
N ARG A 29 8.24 2.55 10.03
CA ARG A 29 7.12 1.85 9.40
C ARG A 29 6.47 2.77 8.38
N LYS A 30 6.65 2.46 7.09
CA LYS A 30 5.84 3.03 6.02
C LYS A 30 4.51 2.28 5.92
N LYS A 31 3.46 3.01 5.54
CA LYS A 31 2.18 2.39 5.16
C LYS A 31 2.36 1.79 3.77
N ASP A 32 1.94 0.54 3.60
CA ASP A 32 1.85 -0.04 2.27
C ASP A 32 0.65 0.56 1.54
N HIS A 33 0.89 1.07 0.33
CA HIS A 33 -0.11 1.64 -0.56
C HIS A 33 -0.41 0.74 -1.76
N HIS A 34 0.27 -0.41 -1.90
CA HIS A 34 0.00 -1.34 -2.98
C HIS A 34 -1.34 -2.05 -2.77
N LEU A 35 -2.38 -1.54 -3.42
CA LEU A 35 -3.56 -2.34 -3.70
C LEU A 35 -3.17 -3.39 -4.75
N GLN A 36 -2.99 -4.64 -4.33
CA GLN A 36 -2.78 -5.76 -5.25
C GLN A 36 -4.08 -6.04 -6.01
N ARG A 37 -4.38 -5.22 -7.02
CA ARG A 37 -5.52 -5.43 -7.94
C ARG A 37 -5.24 -6.56 -8.94
N THR A 38 -3.97 -6.83 -9.21
CA THR A 38 -3.56 -7.73 -10.29
C THR A 38 -3.44 -9.16 -9.78
N ARG A 39 -4.22 -10.09 -10.35
CA ARG A 39 -4.02 -11.52 -10.15
C ARG A 39 -2.84 -11.99 -11.02
N PRO A 40 -1.86 -12.73 -10.48
CA PRO A 40 -0.76 -13.25 -11.27
C PRO A 40 -1.29 -14.14 -12.40
N GLY A 41 -0.89 -13.86 -13.65
CA GLY A 41 -1.24 -14.65 -14.84
C GLY A 41 -2.46 -14.15 -15.65
N GLN A 42 -3.28 -13.23 -15.14
CA GLN A 42 -4.37 -12.67 -15.95
C GLN A 42 -3.85 -11.71 -17.03
N SER A 43 -2.85 -10.88 -16.71
CA SER A 43 -2.28 -9.91 -17.65
C SER A 43 -1.72 -10.57 -18.91
N THR A 44 -1.04 -11.71 -18.77
CA THR A 44 -0.42 -12.42 -19.90
C THR A 44 -1.44 -12.94 -20.91
N HIS A 45 -2.55 -13.50 -20.44
CA HIS A 45 -3.62 -14.00 -21.32
C HIS A 45 -4.22 -12.88 -22.18
N TYR A 46 -4.58 -11.75 -21.55
CA TYR A 46 -5.15 -10.61 -22.28
C TYR A 46 -4.16 -9.95 -23.23
N LEU A 47 -2.86 -9.91 -22.88
CA LEU A 47 -1.82 -9.38 -23.76
C LEU A 47 -1.63 -10.25 -25.01
N THR A 48 -1.72 -11.58 -24.87
CA THR A 48 -1.68 -12.50 -26.02
C THR A 48 -2.88 -12.28 -26.94
N GLN A 49 -4.10 -12.17 -26.38
CA GLN A 49 -5.30 -11.90 -27.16
C GLN A 49 -5.23 -10.56 -27.89
N LEU A 50 -4.69 -9.51 -27.24
CA LEU A 50 -4.53 -8.19 -27.87
C LEU A 50 -3.54 -8.19 -29.04
N ALA A 51 -2.55 -9.09 -29.05
CA ALA A 51 -1.59 -9.21 -30.14
C ALA A 51 -2.24 -9.68 -31.46
N GLU A 52 -3.36 -10.42 -31.38
CA GLU A 52 -4.12 -10.88 -32.55
C GLU A 52 -4.84 -9.73 -33.29
N PHE A 53 -5.09 -8.60 -32.61
CA PHE A 53 -5.81 -7.45 -33.15
C PHE A 53 -4.88 -6.28 -33.52
N SER A 54 -3.64 -6.57 -33.95
CA SER A 54 -2.64 -5.56 -34.32
C SER A 54 -3.09 -4.61 -35.43
N ASP A 55 -4.02 -5.07 -36.27
CA ASP A 55 -4.39 -4.42 -37.53
C ASP A 55 -5.46 -3.32 -37.33
N TYR A 56 -6.04 -3.24 -36.13
CA TYR A 56 -7.07 -2.26 -35.80
C TYR A 56 -6.49 -1.01 -35.13
N GLN A 57 -7.11 0.14 -35.42
CA GLN A 57 -6.77 1.39 -34.75
C GLN A 57 -7.15 1.31 -33.27
N ARG A 58 -6.16 1.49 -32.37
CA ARG A 58 -6.40 1.51 -30.92
C ARG A 58 -7.03 2.83 -30.51
N VAL A 59 -8.18 2.75 -29.84
CA VAL A 59 -8.86 3.89 -29.21
C VAL A 59 -9.00 3.56 -27.72
N TYR A 60 -8.49 4.42 -26.86
CA TYR A 60 -8.57 4.24 -25.41
C TYR A 60 -9.80 4.97 -24.88
N LEU A 61 -10.72 4.20 -24.30
CA LEU A 61 -11.86 4.72 -23.56
C LEU A 61 -11.60 4.46 -22.09
N ASP A 62 -11.13 5.49 -21.38
CA ASP A 62 -11.08 5.46 -19.93
C ASP A 62 -12.31 6.18 -19.42
N GLU A 63 -13.14 5.49 -18.65
CA GLU A 63 -14.13 6.14 -17.80
C GLU A 63 -13.35 6.78 -16.65
N THR A 64 -12.68 7.90 -16.91
CA THR A 64 -12.05 8.68 -15.86
C THR A 64 -13.18 9.22 -14.99
N GLY A 65 -13.55 8.45 -13.97
CA GLY A 65 -14.65 8.76 -13.08
C GLY A 65 -14.39 10.10 -12.42
N PHE A 66 -15.43 10.92 -12.31
CA PHE A 66 -15.37 12.18 -11.56
C PHE A 66 -14.73 11.93 -10.19
N ASP A 67 -13.66 12.66 -9.91
CA ASP A 67 -12.92 12.52 -8.65
C ASP A 67 -13.79 13.08 -7.51
N ARG A 68 -14.61 12.20 -6.93
CA ARG A 68 -15.45 12.52 -5.76
C ARG A 68 -14.64 12.47 -4.47
N TYR A 69 -13.31 12.51 -4.55
CA TYR A 69 -12.46 12.47 -3.38
C TYR A 69 -12.67 13.73 -2.53
N LEU A 70 -13.40 13.56 -1.43
CA LEU A 70 -13.49 14.53 -0.36
C LEU A 70 -12.25 14.38 0.51
N PHE A 71 -11.27 15.28 0.30
CA PHE A 71 -10.11 15.37 1.17
C PHE A 71 -10.57 15.57 2.62
N ARG A 72 -10.16 14.67 3.52
CA ARG A 72 -10.37 14.83 4.95
C ARG A 72 -9.21 15.68 5.51
N PRO A 73 -9.44 16.95 5.89
CA PRO A 73 -8.41 17.72 6.56
C PRO A 73 -8.08 17.06 7.90
N MET A 74 -6.79 16.79 8.11
CA MET A 74 -6.28 16.36 9.41
C MET A 74 -6.00 17.62 10.23
N PRO A 75 -6.75 17.87 11.32
CA PRO A 75 -6.56 19.09 12.11
C PRO A 75 -5.23 19.05 12.86
N ALA A 76 -4.49 20.15 12.82
CA ALA A 76 -3.31 20.36 13.67
C ALA A 76 -3.75 20.78 15.08
N ALA A 77 -4.36 19.86 15.82
CA ALA A 77 -4.76 20.08 17.21
C ALA A 77 -3.68 19.56 18.17
N ARG A 78 -3.55 20.20 19.33
CA ARG A 78 -2.76 19.63 20.44
C ARG A 78 -3.41 18.31 20.88
N LYS A 79 -2.60 17.32 21.25
CA LYS A 79 -3.11 16.05 21.79
C LYS A 79 -4.05 16.31 22.96
N GLY A 80 -5.15 15.56 23.01
CA GLY A 80 -6.07 15.56 24.15
C GLY A 80 -5.32 15.19 25.43
N LYS A 81 -5.75 15.81 26.55
CA LYS A 81 -5.21 15.53 27.88
C LYS A 81 -5.58 14.12 28.34
#